data_AF-A0A4R5E596-F1
#
_entry.id   AF-A0A4R5E596-F1
#
_cell.length_a   1.000
_cell.length_b   1.000
_cell.length_c   1.000
_cell.angle_alpha   90.00
_cell.angle_beta   90.00
_cell.angle_gamma   90.00
#
_symmetry.space_group_name_H-M   'P 1'
#
loop_
_entity.id
_entity.type
_entity.pdbx_description
1 polymer ?
#
loop_
_entity_poly.entity_id
_entity_poly.type
_entity_poly.pdbx_seq_one_letter_code
_entity_poly.pdbx_strand_id
1 'polypeptide(L)'
;MRVSVRGALALTIPLILPVTLSATPAHAGAGPPAAGEGWRLVAAEPFNRHLDSAKAPWKRDDDGPSSPYDVDMYDNDGAYFDTVGGPAFRERLAEMKTYRQSFRFGKGGWLTAELAARDADGDGSPDRPPTLTSRNGVAHLEEPSHQAGVVIRSSRDLPARYRVEATLRGVDFGGRRDGAWDYPDGRINGYSPEGCKTNFPWASGGDFSRPECQWADVRTDSNGFYYMSIMDYRRVAPHNNVFIHAHRKVAMDGYNRYKYTGSGLLYCNPATGEYEPYSAGTGNGVNALFMTDDRRYATMPGTEYLMESECGYRKGGAIVSAVDMRPELLPGEPYTFAIERRDGAYTMEMSGVFAHVGRATFRYTRAFVQDGEPIWHYNQRPDEYDGRFDADWTWQGPGGTLTDRGTWPAGSAYPDRFMIGDPHMNFYEGSAQVDDIRLYVPE
;
A
#
# COMPACT_ATOMS: atom_id res chain seq x y z
N MET A 1 1.36 -51.40 52.09
CA MET A 1 2.70 -51.94 51.75
C MET A 1 2.58 -52.67 50.43
N ARG A 2 3.05 -52.06 49.34
CA ARG A 2 3.08 -52.64 47.99
C ARG A 2 4.55 -52.87 47.63
N VAL A 3 4.88 -54.11 47.22
CA VAL A 3 6.19 -54.48 46.67
C VAL A 3 6.02 -54.64 45.16
N SER A 4 6.91 -53.97 44.44
CA SER A 4 7.01 -53.93 42.98
C SER A 4 7.68 -55.19 42.43
N VAL A 5 7.21 -55.67 41.28
CA VAL A 5 7.97 -56.56 40.39
C VAL A 5 7.92 -55.98 38.98
N ARG A 6 9.11 -55.75 38.42
CA ARG A 6 9.35 -55.30 37.04
C ARG A 6 9.13 -56.47 36.08
N GLY A 7 8.36 -56.25 35.02
CA GLY A 7 8.26 -57.14 33.86
C GLY A 7 8.53 -56.34 32.59
N ALA A 8 9.56 -56.72 31.85
CA ALA A 8 9.86 -56.22 30.52
C ALA A 8 8.88 -56.87 29.51
N LEU A 9 8.21 -56.06 28.67
CA LEU A 9 7.45 -56.54 27.53
C LEU A 9 8.10 -56.03 26.24
N ALA A 10 8.28 -56.95 25.30
CA ALA A 10 8.86 -56.73 23.99
C ALA A 10 8.00 -55.79 23.13
N LEU A 11 8.66 -54.84 22.46
CA LEU A 11 8.07 -53.99 21.42
C LEU A 11 7.85 -54.82 20.14
N THR A 12 6.60 -54.90 19.69
CA THR A 12 6.24 -55.23 18.30
C THR A 12 6.09 -53.92 17.52
N ILE A 13 6.93 -53.72 16.51
CA ILE A 13 6.87 -52.61 15.55
C ILE A 13 5.84 -52.95 14.47
N PRO A 14 4.80 -52.13 14.24
CA PRO A 14 4.02 -52.23 13.01
C PRO A 14 4.73 -51.48 11.87
N LEU A 15 4.92 -52.18 10.75
CA LEU A 15 5.29 -51.60 9.46
C LEU A 15 4.21 -50.59 9.05
N ILE A 16 4.56 -49.32 8.94
CA ILE A 16 3.73 -48.30 8.27
C ILE A 16 4.32 -48.11 6.88
N LEU A 17 3.56 -48.54 5.87
CA LEU A 17 3.83 -48.23 4.46
C LEU A 17 3.56 -46.73 4.22
N PRO A 18 4.45 -46.00 3.53
CA PRO A 18 4.19 -44.62 3.16
C PRO A 18 3.11 -44.57 2.08
N VAL A 19 1.94 -44.01 2.43
CA VAL A 19 0.97 -43.54 1.45
C VAL A 19 1.56 -42.29 0.82
N THR A 20 2.05 -42.42 -0.41
CA THR A 20 2.43 -41.28 -1.25
C THR A 20 1.17 -40.51 -1.61
N LEU A 21 0.89 -39.45 -0.86
CA LEU A 21 -0.05 -38.40 -1.26
C LEU A 21 0.60 -37.64 -2.43
N SER A 22 0.24 -38.01 -3.64
CA SER A 22 0.54 -37.25 -4.85
C SER A 22 -0.26 -35.93 -4.80
N ALA A 23 0.34 -34.90 -4.21
CA ALA A 23 -0.14 -33.53 -4.37
C ALA A 23 -0.03 -33.15 -5.85
N THR A 24 -1.16 -32.81 -6.47
CA THR A 24 -1.16 -32.19 -7.79
C THR A 24 -0.46 -30.83 -7.68
N PRO A 25 0.57 -30.54 -8.51
CA PRO A 25 1.24 -29.25 -8.48
C PRO A 25 0.27 -28.15 -8.89
N ALA A 26 0.27 -27.06 -8.12
CA ALA A 26 -0.40 -25.81 -8.46
C ALA A 26 0.10 -25.34 -9.84
N HIS A 27 -0.83 -25.03 -10.74
CA HIS A 27 -0.52 -24.53 -12.08
C HIS A 27 -0.08 -23.06 -11.98
N ALA A 28 1.23 -22.83 -11.96
CA ALA A 28 1.79 -21.55 -12.37
C ALA A 28 1.48 -21.36 -13.87
N GLY A 29 0.48 -20.53 -14.18
CA GLY A 29 0.17 -20.17 -15.56
C GLY A 29 1.34 -19.41 -16.19
N ALA A 30 1.92 -19.96 -17.26
CA ALA A 30 2.95 -19.30 -18.03
C ALA A 30 2.33 -18.22 -18.94
N GLY A 31 2.39 -16.96 -18.50
CA GLY A 31 2.03 -15.78 -19.29
C GLY A 31 1.07 -14.83 -18.56
N PRO A 32 1.12 -13.51 -18.82
CA PRO A 32 0.07 -12.61 -18.38
C PRO A 32 -1.25 -13.07 -19.03
N PRO A 33 -2.33 -13.29 -18.26
CA PRO A 33 -3.62 -13.63 -18.84
C PRO A 33 -4.01 -12.51 -19.83
N ALA A 34 -4.41 -12.90 -21.04
CA ALA A 34 -5.19 -12.00 -21.89
C ALA A 34 -6.38 -11.52 -21.05
N ALA A 35 -6.76 -10.24 -21.16
CA ALA A 35 -7.93 -9.68 -20.46
C ALA A 35 -9.06 -10.72 -20.52
N GLY A 36 -9.40 -11.27 -19.35
CA GLY A 36 -10.15 -12.52 -19.26
C GLY A 36 -11.46 -12.45 -20.05
N GLU A 37 -11.91 -13.60 -20.54
CA GLU A 37 -13.23 -13.74 -21.17
C GLU A 37 -14.30 -12.95 -20.38
N GLY A 38 -15.05 -12.08 -21.07
CA GLY A 38 -16.11 -11.27 -20.46
C GLY A 38 -15.71 -9.88 -19.94
N TRP A 39 -14.53 -9.35 -20.27
CA TRP A 39 -14.12 -7.97 -20.00
C TRP A 39 -13.98 -7.12 -21.27
N ARG A 40 -14.63 -5.96 -21.29
CA ARG A 40 -14.55 -4.96 -22.36
C ARG A 40 -13.72 -3.75 -21.93
N LEU A 41 -12.68 -3.43 -22.70
CA LEU A 41 -11.86 -2.23 -22.50
C LEU A 41 -12.70 -0.96 -22.74
N VAL A 42 -12.71 -0.04 -21.77
CA VAL A 42 -13.43 1.25 -21.87
C VAL A 42 -12.51 2.47 -21.81
N ALA A 43 -11.34 2.34 -21.21
CA ALA A 43 -10.32 3.38 -21.20
C ALA A 43 -8.92 2.77 -21.14
N ALA A 44 -7.97 3.45 -21.78
CA ALA A 44 -6.55 3.10 -21.76
C ALA A 44 -5.73 4.38 -21.81
N GLU A 45 -4.62 4.40 -21.07
CA GLU A 45 -3.59 5.42 -21.14
C GLU A 45 -2.24 4.76 -21.42
N PRO A 46 -1.75 4.81 -22.67
CA PRO A 46 -0.44 4.28 -23.04
C PRO A 46 0.67 5.36 -22.99
N PHE A 47 0.40 6.54 -22.43
CA PHE A 47 1.35 7.64 -22.26
C PHE A 47 2.00 8.19 -23.55
N ASN A 48 1.41 7.89 -24.71
CA ASN A 48 1.85 8.41 -26.02
C ASN A 48 1.64 9.91 -26.17
N ARG A 49 0.74 10.51 -25.36
CA ARG A 49 0.59 11.97 -25.29
C ARG A 49 1.53 12.49 -24.23
N HIS A 50 2.30 13.52 -24.58
CA HIS A 50 3.23 14.14 -23.66
C HIS A 50 2.49 14.71 -22.43
N LEU A 51 2.88 14.20 -21.26
CA LEU A 51 2.52 14.68 -19.94
C LEU A 51 3.69 15.46 -19.38
N ASP A 52 3.39 16.57 -18.72
CA ASP A 52 4.37 17.44 -18.13
C ASP A 52 3.72 18.20 -16.97
N SER A 53 4.03 17.74 -15.76
CA SER A 53 3.50 18.32 -14.53
C SER A 53 3.91 19.77 -14.36
N ALA A 54 5.02 20.25 -14.95
CA ALA A 54 5.45 21.64 -14.86
C ALA A 54 4.44 22.65 -15.46
N LYS A 55 3.49 22.17 -16.27
CA LYS A 55 2.42 23.00 -16.86
C LYS A 55 1.24 23.22 -15.93
N ALA A 56 1.13 22.46 -14.85
CA ALA A 56 0.11 22.64 -13.82
C ALA A 56 0.66 23.54 -12.71
N PRO A 57 -0.10 24.52 -12.19
CA PRO A 57 0.38 25.36 -11.11
C PRO A 57 0.40 24.59 -9.79
N TRP A 58 1.43 24.81 -8.99
CA TRP A 58 1.41 24.50 -7.56
C TRP A 58 0.50 25.49 -6.83
N LYS A 59 -0.29 24.99 -5.88
CA LYS A 59 -1.17 25.78 -5.04
C LYS A 59 -0.89 25.45 -3.60
N ARG A 60 -0.72 26.47 -2.78
CA ARG A 60 -0.63 26.29 -1.33
C ARG A 60 -1.93 25.66 -0.82
N ASP A 61 -1.78 24.70 0.07
CA ASP A 61 -2.84 24.02 0.79
C ASP A 61 -2.55 24.22 2.28
N ASP A 62 -3.43 24.98 2.94
CA ASP A 62 -3.32 25.29 4.37
C ASP A 62 -4.07 24.27 5.24
N ASP A 63 -4.38 23.10 4.65
CA ASP A 63 -5.22 22.04 5.24
C ASP A 63 -6.60 22.60 5.70
N GLY A 64 -7.28 21.86 6.59
CA GLY A 64 -8.54 22.25 7.22
C GLY A 64 -9.78 22.23 6.33
N PRO A 65 -10.97 22.60 6.87
CA PRO A 65 -12.26 22.34 6.22
C PRO A 65 -12.51 23.02 4.87
N SER A 66 -11.68 24.00 4.52
CA SER A 66 -11.73 24.65 3.21
C SER A 66 -10.84 23.98 2.16
N SER A 67 -9.91 23.14 2.59
CA SER A 67 -9.06 22.38 1.69
C SER A 67 -9.92 21.44 0.87
N PRO A 68 -9.70 21.34 -0.45
CA PRO A 68 -10.39 20.35 -1.27
C PRO A 68 -9.94 18.92 -0.95
N TYR A 69 -8.88 18.76 -0.15
CA TYR A 69 -8.32 17.50 0.32
C TYR A 69 -8.81 17.11 1.71
N ASP A 70 -9.55 17.98 2.41
CA ASP A 70 -10.21 17.65 3.70
C ASP A 70 -11.19 16.49 3.53
N VAL A 71 -10.98 15.42 4.28
CA VAL A 71 -11.84 14.23 4.26
C VAL A 71 -12.43 13.93 5.64
N ASP A 72 -11.59 13.71 6.64
CA ASP A 72 -12.06 13.34 7.99
C ASP A 72 -11.01 13.62 9.09
N MET A 73 -11.26 13.07 10.29
CA MET A 73 -10.43 13.31 11.47
C MET A 73 -9.00 12.74 11.41
N TYR A 74 -8.66 11.98 10.37
CA TYR A 74 -7.31 11.43 10.16
C TYR A 74 -6.47 12.29 9.20
N ASP A 75 -7.01 13.38 8.67
CA ASP A 75 -6.29 14.26 7.74
C ASP A 75 -5.04 14.89 8.38
N ASN A 76 -4.25 15.61 7.58
CA ASN A 76 -2.96 16.20 7.97
C ASN A 76 -3.06 17.09 9.21
N ASP A 77 -4.18 17.80 9.38
CA ASP A 77 -4.52 18.62 10.52
C ASP A 77 -5.68 18.02 11.35
N GLY A 78 -5.99 16.75 11.11
CA GLY A 78 -7.14 16.07 11.67
C GLY A 78 -7.11 15.93 13.19
N ALA A 79 -8.30 15.83 13.79
CA ALA A 79 -8.50 15.76 15.23
C ALA A 79 -7.75 14.59 15.91
N TYR A 80 -7.40 13.54 15.17
CA TYR A 80 -6.55 12.47 15.66
C TYR A 80 -5.19 12.99 16.13
N PHE A 81 -4.50 13.78 15.32
CA PHE A 81 -3.18 14.29 15.64
C PHE A 81 -3.22 15.36 16.74
N ASP A 82 -4.26 16.20 16.74
CA ASP A 82 -4.55 17.10 17.86
C ASP A 82 -4.69 16.34 19.17
N THR A 83 -5.29 15.15 19.16
CA THR A 83 -5.48 14.32 20.35
C THR A 83 -4.18 13.67 20.81
N VAL A 84 -3.46 12.99 19.91
CA VAL A 84 -2.27 12.21 20.29
C VAL A 84 -1.00 13.06 20.47
N GLY A 85 -0.92 14.22 19.80
CA GLY A 85 0.22 15.12 19.88
C GLY A 85 -0.05 16.44 20.61
N GLY A 86 -1.32 16.82 20.80
CA GLY A 86 -1.70 17.99 21.59
C GLY A 86 -1.20 19.32 21.01
N PRO A 87 -0.98 20.34 21.86
CA PRO A 87 -0.45 21.63 21.43
C PRO A 87 0.88 21.54 20.68
N ALA A 88 1.76 20.60 21.05
CA ALA A 88 3.06 20.42 20.40
C ALA A 88 2.90 19.99 18.93
N PHE A 89 1.92 19.14 18.62
CA PHE A 89 1.63 18.79 17.23
C PHE A 89 1.21 20.03 16.42
N ARG A 90 0.32 20.87 16.94
CA ARG A 90 -0.12 22.10 16.26
C ARG A 90 1.01 23.08 16.02
N GLU A 91 1.94 23.21 16.96
CA GLU A 91 3.16 24.00 16.77
C GLU A 91 4.01 23.46 15.61
N ARG A 92 4.19 22.13 15.51
CA ARG A 92 4.91 21.50 14.39
C ARG A 92 4.19 21.60 13.07
N LEU A 93 2.88 21.40 13.07
CA LEU A 93 2.08 21.52 11.86
C LEU A 93 2.09 22.96 11.31
N ALA A 94 2.12 23.97 12.17
CA ALA A 94 2.21 25.37 11.74
C ALA A 94 3.55 25.72 11.06
N GLU A 95 4.60 24.90 11.24
CA GLU A 95 5.87 25.03 10.52
C GLU A 95 5.75 24.48 9.08
N MET A 96 4.71 23.70 8.79
CA MET A 96 4.50 23.05 7.50
C MET A 96 3.87 24.00 6.49
N LYS A 97 4.44 24.05 5.29
CA LYS A 97 3.83 24.69 4.12
C LYS A 97 3.67 23.67 3.03
N THR A 98 2.46 23.14 2.88
CA THR A 98 2.15 22.13 1.88
C THR A 98 1.68 22.79 0.60
N TYR A 99 2.20 22.34 -0.52
CA TYR A 99 1.75 22.71 -1.85
C TYR A 99 1.23 21.49 -2.58
N ARG A 100 0.15 21.69 -3.33
CA ARG A 100 -0.55 20.66 -4.09
C ARG A 100 -0.55 21.02 -5.56
N GLN A 101 -0.45 20.01 -6.41
CA GLN A 101 -0.59 20.15 -7.85
C GLN A 101 -1.50 19.04 -8.37
N SER A 102 -2.49 19.42 -9.17
CA SER A 102 -3.52 18.51 -9.69
C SER A 102 -3.78 18.79 -11.16
N PHE A 103 -3.74 17.75 -11.99
CA PHE A 103 -4.09 17.86 -13.41
C PHE A 103 -4.67 16.57 -13.98
N ARG A 104 -5.69 16.73 -14.83
CA ARG A 104 -6.34 15.61 -15.52
C ARG A 104 -5.61 15.27 -16.81
N PHE A 105 -5.54 13.99 -17.12
CA PHE A 105 -4.95 13.49 -18.36
C PHE A 105 -5.63 12.23 -18.87
N GLY A 106 -5.13 11.76 -20.01
CA GLY A 106 -5.70 10.68 -20.79
C GLY A 106 -7.00 11.02 -21.51
N LYS A 107 -7.48 10.08 -22.33
CA LYS A 107 -8.66 10.31 -23.19
C LYS A 107 -9.88 10.67 -22.34
N GLY A 108 -10.42 11.87 -22.55
CA GLY A 108 -11.56 12.38 -21.75
C GLY A 108 -11.21 12.76 -20.31
N GLY A 109 -9.92 12.87 -19.97
CA GLY A 109 -9.48 13.25 -18.63
C GLY A 109 -9.84 12.20 -17.57
N TRP A 110 -9.84 10.92 -17.93
CA TRP A 110 -10.28 9.83 -17.06
C TRP A 110 -9.28 9.53 -15.92
N LEU A 111 -8.06 10.05 -16.02
CA LEU A 111 -7.03 10.01 -14.98
C LEU A 111 -6.76 11.42 -14.42
N THR A 112 -6.31 11.47 -13.17
CA THR A 112 -5.75 12.66 -12.55
C THR A 112 -4.43 12.31 -11.89
N ALA A 113 -3.45 13.20 -12.03
CA ALA A 113 -2.25 13.20 -11.21
C ALA A 113 -2.51 14.13 -10.03
N GLU A 114 -2.22 13.66 -8.81
CA GLU A 114 -2.20 14.47 -7.59
C GLU A 114 -0.80 14.41 -7.02
N LEU A 115 -0.18 15.57 -6.82
CA LEU A 115 1.17 15.72 -6.30
C LEU A 115 1.14 16.63 -5.08
N ALA A 116 2.01 16.35 -4.13
CA ALA A 116 2.23 17.16 -2.94
C ALA A 116 3.73 17.37 -2.70
N ALA A 117 4.08 18.52 -2.15
CA ALA A 117 5.45 18.83 -1.73
C ALA A 117 5.43 19.90 -0.64
N ARG A 118 6.51 19.96 0.14
CA ARG A 118 6.70 20.98 1.18
C ARG A 118 7.53 22.14 0.66
N ASP A 119 7.24 23.33 1.15
CA ASP A 119 8.07 24.53 1.08
C ASP A 119 8.76 24.67 2.45
N ALA A 120 9.90 24.01 2.62
CA ALA A 120 10.60 23.90 3.90
C ALA A 120 11.42 25.15 4.23
N ASP A 121 11.96 25.84 3.22
CA ASP A 121 12.68 27.11 3.42
C ASP A 121 11.75 28.33 3.51
N GLY A 122 10.49 28.17 3.07
CA GLY A 122 9.44 29.14 3.21
C GLY A 122 9.44 30.24 2.15
N ASP A 123 10.11 30.04 1.02
CA ASP A 123 10.25 31.01 -0.06
C ASP A 123 8.97 31.18 -0.92
N GLY A 124 7.96 30.33 -0.69
CA GLY A 124 6.69 30.33 -1.39
C GLY A 124 6.59 29.34 -2.55
N SER A 125 7.60 28.49 -2.74
CA SER A 125 7.65 27.43 -3.75
C SER A 125 7.98 26.08 -3.11
N PRO A 126 7.39 24.97 -3.57
CA PRO A 126 7.76 23.66 -3.04
C PRO A 126 9.20 23.27 -3.35
N ASP A 127 9.88 22.73 -2.34
CA ASP A 127 11.24 22.19 -2.39
C ASP A 127 11.26 20.80 -3.00
N ARG A 128 12.21 20.56 -3.90
CA ARG A 128 12.44 19.26 -4.57
C ARG A 128 11.11 18.57 -4.95
N PRO A 129 10.22 19.25 -5.69
CA PRO A 129 8.88 18.75 -5.92
C PRO A 129 8.92 17.45 -6.74
N PRO A 130 7.98 16.52 -6.51
CA PRO A 130 7.84 15.35 -7.35
C PRO A 130 7.36 15.78 -8.74
N THR A 131 7.56 14.91 -9.73
CA THR A 131 7.11 15.15 -11.09
C THR A 131 6.41 13.93 -11.68
N LEU A 132 5.48 14.22 -12.59
CA LEU A 132 4.89 13.22 -13.47
C LEU A 132 5.03 13.72 -14.91
N THR A 133 5.91 13.08 -15.66
CA THR A 133 6.15 13.41 -17.08
C THR A 133 5.93 12.19 -17.95
N SER A 134 5.74 12.36 -19.26
CA SER A 134 5.80 11.23 -20.18
C SER A 134 6.76 11.46 -21.34
N ARG A 135 7.48 10.40 -21.70
CA ARG A 135 8.43 10.33 -22.82
C ARG A 135 8.40 8.92 -23.40
N ASN A 136 8.44 8.82 -24.73
CA ASN A 136 8.49 7.54 -25.47
C ASN A 136 7.40 6.52 -25.07
N GLY A 137 6.18 6.97 -24.79
CA GLY A 137 5.07 6.08 -24.42
C GLY A 137 5.17 5.52 -22.99
N VAL A 138 5.87 6.21 -22.09
CA VAL A 138 6.04 5.82 -20.70
C VAL A 138 5.86 7.05 -19.82
N ALA A 139 5.10 6.91 -18.73
CA ALA A 139 5.08 7.91 -17.67
C ALA A 139 6.22 7.67 -16.69
N HIS A 140 6.86 8.75 -16.27
CA HIS A 140 7.93 8.78 -15.30
C HIS A 140 7.46 9.55 -14.08
N LEU A 141 7.39 8.83 -12.97
CA LEU A 141 7.14 9.34 -11.64
C LEU A 141 8.51 9.49 -10.97
N GLU A 142 8.87 10.72 -10.64
CA GLU A 142 10.13 11.03 -9.96
C GLU A 142 9.81 11.76 -8.66
N GLU A 143 10.28 11.23 -7.55
CA GLU A 143 10.01 11.73 -6.22
C GLU A 143 11.32 11.87 -5.44
N PRO A 144 11.96 13.03 -5.54
CA PRO A 144 13.31 13.21 -5.00
C PRO A 144 13.32 13.47 -3.48
N SER A 145 12.17 13.48 -2.79
CA SER A 145 12.08 13.81 -1.36
C SER A 145 10.97 13.03 -0.67
N HIS A 146 11.28 12.43 0.48
CA HIS A 146 10.32 11.76 1.38
C HIS A 146 9.21 12.63 1.98
N GLN A 147 9.30 13.94 1.77
CA GLN A 147 8.34 14.94 2.21
C GLN A 147 7.31 15.29 1.13
N ALA A 148 7.36 14.57 0.00
CA ALA A 148 6.48 14.75 -1.13
C ALA A 148 5.49 13.58 -1.26
N GLY A 149 4.64 13.65 -2.27
CA GLY A 149 3.85 12.51 -2.72
C GLY A 149 3.46 12.68 -4.17
N VAL A 150 3.31 11.58 -4.89
CA VAL A 150 2.83 11.59 -6.28
C VAL A 150 2.02 10.35 -6.58
N VAL A 151 0.77 10.56 -6.98
CA VAL A 151 -0.14 9.49 -7.34
C VAL A 151 -0.84 9.74 -8.67
N ILE A 152 -1.07 8.65 -9.40
CA ILE A 152 -2.01 8.58 -10.51
C ILE A 152 -3.28 7.92 -10.00
N ARG A 153 -4.43 8.58 -10.16
CA ARG A 153 -5.73 8.06 -9.75
C ARG A 153 -6.79 8.17 -10.85
N SER A 154 -7.86 7.41 -10.67
CA SER A 154 -9.13 7.62 -11.41
C SER A 154 -9.70 9.03 -11.19
N SER A 155 -10.17 9.68 -12.27
CA SER A 155 -10.87 10.98 -12.21
C SER A 155 -12.32 10.87 -11.74
N ARG A 156 -12.93 9.70 -11.85
CA ARG A 156 -14.32 9.41 -11.45
C ARG A 156 -14.39 8.14 -10.62
N ASP A 157 -15.46 8.01 -9.83
CA ASP A 157 -15.74 6.78 -9.08
C ASP A 157 -15.80 5.62 -10.09
N LEU A 158 -15.17 4.49 -9.77
CA LEU A 158 -15.21 3.31 -10.61
C LEU A 158 -16.63 2.74 -10.66
N PRO A 159 -17.04 2.10 -11.77
CA PRO A 159 -18.36 1.50 -11.87
C PRO A 159 -18.54 0.35 -10.88
N ALA A 160 -19.78 -0.14 -10.69
CA ALA A 160 -20.05 -1.24 -9.76
C ALA A 160 -19.29 -2.54 -10.06
N ARG A 161 -18.89 -2.74 -11.31
CA ARG A 161 -18.06 -3.86 -11.76
C ARG A 161 -16.96 -3.33 -12.67
N TYR A 162 -15.72 -3.63 -12.35
CA TYR A 162 -14.56 -3.16 -13.10
C TYR A 162 -13.38 -4.12 -12.97
N ARG A 163 -12.43 -3.96 -13.89
CA ARG A 163 -11.04 -4.36 -13.72
C ARG A 163 -10.15 -3.18 -14.09
N VAL A 164 -9.24 -2.80 -13.20
CA VAL A 164 -8.16 -1.85 -13.49
C VAL A 164 -6.87 -2.64 -13.58
N GLU A 165 -6.03 -2.32 -14.56
CA GLU A 165 -4.75 -2.96 -14.80
C GLU A 165 -3.69 -1.89 -15.07
N ALA A 166 -2.48 -2.08 -14.56
CA ALA A 166 -1.35 -1.21 -14.82
C ALA A 166 -0.07 -2.01 -14.98
N THR A 167 0.77 -1.60 -15.93
CA THR A 167 2.09 -2.17 -16.15
C THR A 167 3.13 -1.19 -15.64
N LEU A 168 3.95 -1.64 -14.69
CA LEU A 168 4.98 -0.86 -14.01
C LEU A 168 6.36 -1.42 -14.33
N ARG A 169 7.35 -0.53 -14.41
CA ARG A 169 8.77 -0.87 -14.43
C ARG A 169 9.55 0.22 -13.72
N GLY A 170 10.86 0.03 -13.59
CA GLY A 170 11.73 1.05 -13.01
C GLY A 170 11.39 1.49 -11.60
N VAL A 171 10.76 0.61 -10.82
CA VAL A 171 10.39 0.90 -9.43
C VAL A 171 11.66 0.93 -8.57
N ASP A 172 11.99 2.11 -8.04
CA ASP A 172 13.15 2.38 -7.19
C ASP A 172 12.76 3.10 -5.89
N PHE A 173 11.80 2.53 -5.17
CA PHE A 173 11.35 2.98 -3.85
C PHE A 173 11.87 2.05 -2.75
N GLY A 174 13.19 1.85 -2.72
CA GLY A 174 13.89 1.02 -1.75
C GLY A 174 13.87 -0.49 -2.05
N GLY A 175 14.24 -1.26 -1.03
CA GLY A 175 14.64 -2.67 -1.18
C GLY A 175 16.11 -2.80 -1.57
N ARG A 176 16.63 -4.02 -1.72
CA ARG A 176 18.00 -4.21 -2.21
C ARG A 176 18.10 -3.87 -3.70
N ARG A 177 19.24 -3.30 -4.12
CA ARG A 177 19.67 -3.19 -5.52
C ARG A 177 21.03 -3.86 -5.62
N ASP A 178 21.21 -4.72 -6.62
CA ASP A 178 22.44 -5.51 -6.80
C ASP A 178 22.91 -6.22 -5.50
N GLY A 179 21.95 -6.74 -4.73
CA GLY A 179 22.20 -7.45 -3.47
C GLY A 179 22.52 -6.56 -2.25
N ALA A 180 22.54 -5.23 -2.39
CA ALA A 180 22.88 -4.29 -1.33
C ALA A 180 21.70 -3.39 -0.93
N TRP A 181 21.60 -3.10 0.38
CA TRP A 181 20.67 -2.09 0.91
C TRP A 181 21.24 -0.67 0.89
N ASP A 182 22.56 -0.59 1.01
CA ASP A 182 23.35 0.64 0.93
C ASP A 182 23.89 0.69 -0.50
N TYR A 183 23.38 1.62 -1.30
CA TYR A 183 23.63 1.66 -2.73
C TYR A 183 24.98 2.31 -3.02
N PRO A 184 25.64 1.97 -4.15
CA PRO A 184 26.97 2.50 -4.48
C PRO A 184 27.04 4.03 -4.63
N ASP A 185 25.91 4.67 -4.93
CA ASP A 185 25.75 6.13 -5.04
C ASP A 185 25.54 6.82 -3.68
N GLY A 186 25.61 6.07 -2.57
CA GLY A 186 25.46 6.57 -1.21
C GLY A 186 24.02 6.56 -0.71
N ARG A 187 23.04 6.13 -1.52
CA ARG A 187 21.66 5.99 -1.06
C ARG A 187 21.50 4.86 -0.05
N ILE A 188 20.59 5.03 0.91
CA ILE A 188 20.26 4.01 1.93
C ILE A 188 18.80 3.63 1.72
N ASN A 189 18.52 2.37 1.38
CA ASN A 189 17.15 1.91 1.08
C ASN A 189 16.42 2.79 0.03
N GLY A 190 17.14 3.20 -1.01
CA GLY A 190 16.64 4.10 -2.05
C GLY A 190 16.65 5.58 -1.69
N TYR A 191 16.87 5.94 -0.43
CA TYR A 191 16.88 7.33 0.02
C TYR A 191 18.21 8.04 -0.26
N SER A 192 18.15 9.26 -0.75
CA SER A 192 19.28 10.20 -0.87
C SER A 192 19.99 10.42 0.48
N PRO A 193 21.31 10.66 0.49
CA PRO A 193 22.06 10.78 1.73
C PRO A 193 21.86 12.13 2.44
N GLU A 194 21.34 13.15 1.76
CA GLU A 194 21.27 14.51 2.29
C GLU A 194 20.12 14.71 3.28
N GLY A 195 20.39 15.53 4.30
CA GLY A 195 19.39 15.93 5.30
C GLY A 195 19.02 14.83 6.29
N CYS A 196 18.19 15.20 7.27
CA CYS A 196 17.45 14.22 8.04
C CYS A 196 16.20 13.81 7.27
N LYS A 197 15.86 12.53 7.31
CA LYS A 197 14.64 12.01 6.69
C LYS A 197 13.80 11.33 7.74
N THR A 198 12.61 11.85 8.00
CA THR A 198 11.84 11.42 9.16
C THR A 198 10.35 11.39 8.87
N ASN A 199 9.59 10.74 9.74
CA ASN A 199 8.13 10.72 9.67
C ASN A 199 7.47 12.02 10.19
N PHE A 200 8.21 13.12 10.30
CA PHE A 200 7.70 14.41 10.78
C PHE A 200 6.59 14.98 9.88
N PRO A 201 5.56 15.65 10.43
CA PRO A 201 5.18 15.75 11.85
C PRO A 201 4.14 14.67 12.27
N TRP A 202 3.87 13.69 11.42
CA TRP A 202 2.79 12.73 11.63
C TRP A 202 3.30 11.41 12.22
N ALA A 203 3.31 11.34 13.55
CA ALA A 203 3.58 10.12 14.30
C ALA A 203 2.30 9.55 14.93
N SER A 204 2.32 8.25 15.26
CA SER A 204 1.24 7.58 15.99
C SER A 204 1.27 7.82 17.51
N GLY A 205 2.21 8.62 18.00
CA GLY A 205 2.39 8.94 19.41
C GLY A 205 3.83 9.33 19.74
N GLY A 206 4.08 9.63 21.01
CA GLY A 206 5.39 10.01 21.52
C GLY A 206 5.55 11.52 21.71
N ASP A 207 6.80 11.98 21.68
CA ASP A 207 7.14 13.40 21.88
C ASP A 207 7.10 14.17 20.55
N PHE A 208 6.09 15.02 20.39
CA PHE A 208 5.92 15.91 19.23
C PHE A 208 6.69 17.23 19.36
N SER A 209 7.22 17.55 20.55
CA SER A 209 7.93 18.80 20.79
C SER A 209 9.38 18.80 20.29
N ARG A 210 9.91 17.64 19.92
CA ARG A 210 11.29 17.50 19.45
C ARG A 210 11.48 18.09 18.03
N PRO A 211 12.68 18.61 17.71
CA PRO A 211 13.02 19.06 16.35
C PRO A 211 12.93 17.93 15.33
N GLU A 212 12.59 18.24 14.07
CA GLU A 212 12.40 17.26 12.99
C GLU A 212 13.48 16.18 12.92
N CYS A 213 14.77 16.55 12.94
CA CYS A 213 15.85 15.57 12.83
C CYS A 213 16.02 14.61 14.04
N GLN A 214 15.18 14.72 15.06
CA GLN A 214 15.11 13.78 16.19
C GLN A 214 13.90 12.83 16.09
N TRP A 215 13.10 12.94 15.04
CA TRP A 215 12.02 12.00 14.73
C TRP A 215 12.56 10.69 14.15
N ALA A 216 11.68 9.70 13.97
CA ALA A 216 12.10 8.38 13.53
C ALA A 216 12.69 8.45 12.12
N ASP A 217 13.90 7.93 11.93
CA ASP A 217 14.60 7.96 10.64
C ASP A 217 14.00 6.93 9.67
N VAL A 218 13.34 7.42 8.62
CA VAL A 218 12.64 6.56 7.64
C VAL A 218 13.62 5.78 6.76
N ARG A 219 14.88 6.24 6.60
CA ARG A 219 15.90 5.54 5.78
C ARG A 219 16.21 4.16 6.32
N THR A 220 16.26 4.07 7.64
CA THR A 220 16.53 2.83 8.37
C THR A 220 15.26 2.09 8.80
N ASP A 221 14.08 2.65 8.51
CA ASP A 221 12.81 2.02 8.76
C ASP A 221 12.28 1.35 7.47
N SER A 222 11.57 2.10 6.63
CA SER A 222 10.89 1.62 5.44
C SER A 222 10.93 2.63 4.30
N ASN A 223 10.99 2.11 3.08
CA ASN A 223 10.56 2.81 1.86
C ASN A 223 9.42 1.97 1.24
N GLY A 224 8.77 2.43 0.17
CA GLY A 224 7.66 1.67 -0.38
C GLY A 224 6.97 2.34 -1.57
N PHE A 225 6.02 1.61 -2.13
CA PHE A 225 5.25 2.07 -3.29
C PHE A 225 3.92 1.34 -3.36
N TYR A 226 2.86 2.03 -3.76
CA TYR A 226 1.58 1.39 -4.02
C TYR A 226 1.48 1.04 -5.50
N TYR A 227 1.69 -0.24 -5.81
CA TYR A 227 1.61 -0.77 -7.17
C TYR A 227 0.20 -0.63 -7.74
N MET A 228 -0.81 -0.90 -6.90
CA MET A 228 -2.21 -0.56 -7.15
C MET A 228 -3.00 -0.63 -5.86
N SER A 229 -3.94 0.28 -5.65
CA SER A 229 -4.87 0.23 -4.52
C SER A 229 -6.23 0.75 -4.88
N ILE A 230 -7.25 0.32 -4.15
CA ILE A 230 -8.59 0.90 -4.17
C ILE A 230 -8.81 1.63 -2.86
N MET A 231 -9.02 2.93 -2.96
CA MET A 231 -9.31 3.82 -1.85
C MET A 231 -10.82 4.06 -1.72
N ASP A 232 -11.23 4.48 -0.53
CA ASP A 232 -12.64 4.66 -0.13
C ASP A 232 -13.13 6.12 -0.16
N TYR A 233 -12.33 7.05 -0.68
CA TYR A 233 -12.61 8.49 -0.74
C TYR A 233 -12.40 9.06 -2.15
N ARG A 234 -13.08 10.17 -2.48
CA ARG A 234 -13.19 10.63 -3.88
C ARG A 234 -11.95 11.32 -4.42
N ARG A 235 -11.28 12.14 -3.62
CA ARG A 235 -10.09 12.89 -4.02
C ARG A 235 -8.84 12.20 -3.50
N VAL A 236 -8.57 11.02 -4.05
CA VAL A 236 -7.33 10.31 -3.71
C VAL A 236 -6.12 11.15 -4.09
N ALA A 237 -5.32 11.49 -3.08
CA ALA A 237 -4.15 12.35 -3.17
C ALA A 237 -3.14 11.91 -2.10
N PRO A 238 -1.91 12.41 -2.13
CA PRO A 238 -0.99 12.17 -1.04
C PRO A 238 -1.53 12.71 0.29
N HIS A 239 -1.37 12.00 1.39
CA HIS A 239 -1.70 12.45 2.74
C HIS A 239 -0.63 11.94 3.70
N ASN A 240 -0.78 12.26 4.98
CA ASN A 240 0.00 11.61 6.03
C ASN A 240 -0.24 10.09 6.05
N ASN A 241 0.74 9.34 6.59
CA ASN A 241 0.67 7.88 6.64
C ASN A 241 -0.56 7.33 7.39
N VAL A 242 -1.04 7.99 8.46
CA VAL A 242 -2.20 7.51 9.22
C VAL A 242 -3.47 7.53 8.37
N PHE A 243 -3.71 8.63 7.67
CA PHE A 243 -4.83 8.80 6.76
C PHE A 243 -4.86 7.69 5.70
N ILE A 244 -3.76 7.47 5.00
CA ILE A 244 -3.70 6.46 3.95
C ILE A 244 -3.97 5.06 4.51
N HIS A 245 -3.49 4.74 5.71
CA HIS A 245 -3.74 3.45 6.33
C HIS A 245 -5.20 3.24 6.78
N ALA A 246 -5.99 4.29 6.96
CA ALA A 246 -7.42 4.22 7.30
C ALA A 246 -8.35 4.12 6.07
N HIS A 247 -7.88 4.52 4.89
CA HIS A 247 -8.71 4.76 3.71
C HIS A 247 -8.48 3.80 2.52
N ARG A 248 -7.92 2.63 2.80
CA ARG A 248 -7.68 1.57 1.80
C ARG A 248 -8.76 0.50 1.95
N LYS A 249 -9.30 0.02 0.83
CA LYS A 249 -10.14 -1.19 0.80
C LYS A 249 -9.30 -2.42 0.50
N VAL A 250 -8.47 -2.31 -0.54
CA VAL A 250 -7.49 -3.32 -0.95
C VAL A 250 -6.23 -2.64 -1.47
N ALA A 251 -5.07 -3.25 -1.26
CA ALA A 251 -3.80 -2.72 -1.70
C ALA A 251 -2.82 -3.82 -2.11
N MET A 252 -2.19 -3.62 -3.27
CA MET A 252 -0.90 -4.22 -3.60
C MET A 252 0.18 -3.17 -3.41
N ASP A 253 0.99 -3.33 -2.37
CA ASP A 253 2.04 -2.38 -1.99
C ASP A 253 3.38 -3.08 -1.73
N GLY A 254 4.45 -2.29 -1.79
CA GLY A 254 5.77 -2.65 -1.31
C GLY A 254 6.01 -1.99 0.03
N TYR A 255 6.38 -2.79 1.03
CA TYR A 255 6.81 -2.30 2.35
C TYR A 255 8.26 -2.69 2.59
N ASN A 256 9.16 -1.90 2.02
CA ASN A 256 10.56 -2.22 1.82
C ASN A 256 11.37 -1.81 3.06
N ARG A 257 11.32 -2.67 4.09
CA ARG A 257 11.93 -2.47 5.40
C ARG A 257 13.43 -2.71 5.39
N TYR A 258 14.22 -1.72 5.81
CA TYR A 258 15.69 -1.80 5.78
C TYR A 258 16.22 -2.82 6.79
N LYS A 259 16.95 -3.84 6.29
CA LYS A 259 17.66 -4.85 7.11
C LYS A 259 16.82 -5.42 8.26
N TYR A 260 15.52 -5.60 8.07
CA TYR A 260 14.61 -6.04 9.14
C TYR A 260 14.83 -7.50 9.52
N THR A 261 14.94 -7.77 10.82
CA THR A 261 15.20 -9.10 11.41
C THR A 261 14.13 -9.53 12.42
N GLY A 262 13.07 -8.73 12.59
CA GLY A 262 11.96 -9.07 13.48
C GLY A 262 11.02 -10.13 12.86
N SER A 263 10.02 -10.54 13.63
CA SER A 263 9.03 -11.54 13.20
C SER A 263 7.77 -10.94 12.57
N GLY A 264 7.64 -9.62 12.53
CA GLY A 264 6.45 -8.92 12.06
C GLY A 264 6.33 -8.82 10.54
N LEU A 265 7.29 -9.38 9.79
CA LEU A 265 7.31 -9.41 8.33
C LEU A 265 7.80 -10.77 7.86
N LEU A 266 7.17 -11.30 6.82
CA LEU A 266 7.47 -12.60 6.22
C LEU A 266 7.39 -12.53 4.70
N TYR A 267 8.13 -13.41 4.04
CA TYR A 267 7.92 -13.73 2.62
C TYR A 267 7.18 -15.05 2.51
N CYS A 268 6.29 -15.15 1.53
CA CYS A 268 5.88 -16.45 1.03
C CYS A 268 6.90 -16.93 0.00
N ASN A 269 7.38 -18.17 0.12
CA ASN A 269 8.08 -18.87 -0.94
C ASN A 269 7.06 -19.73 -1.72
N PRO A 270 6.61 -19.28 -2.91
CA PRO A 270 5.53 -19.97 -3.60
C PRO A 270 5.95 -21.34 -4.16
N ALA A 271 7.26 -21.60 -4.29
CA ALA A 271 7.76 -22.89 -4.77
C ALA A 271 7.64 -24.00 -3.72
N THR A 272 7.72 -23.64 -2.43
CA THR A 272 7.63 -24.59 -1.31
C THR A 272 6.30 -24.51 -0.58
N GLY A 273 5.57 -23.40 -0.68
CA GLY A 273 4.38 -23.12 0.11
C GLY A 273 4.69 -22.78 1.58
N GLU A 274 5.94 -22.43 1.89
CA GLU A 274 6.39 -22.11 3.24
C GLU A 274 6.67 -20.61 3.41
N TYR A 275 6.43 -20.12 4.63
CA TYR A 275 6.81 -18.76 5.00
C TYR A 275 8.28 -18.69 5.39
N GLU A 276 8.96 -17.69 4.87
CA GLU A 276 10.36 -17.38 5.16
C GLU A 276 10.45 -16.08 5.98
N PRO A 277 11.46 -15.94 6.86
CA PRO A 277 11.71 -14.68 7.54
C PRO A 277 12.04 -13.59 6.53
N TYR A 278 11.69 -12.34 6.83
CA TYR A 278 11.97 -11.20 5.94
C TYR A 278 13.45 -11.08 5.53
N SER A 279 14.38 -11.50 6.40
CA SER A 279 15.82 -11.49 6.10
C SER A 279 16.24 -12.42 4.96
N ALA A 280 15.41 -13.39 4.60
CA ALA A 280 15.65 -14.30 3.47
C ALA A 280 15.42 -13.61 2.11
N GLY A 281 14.54 -12.61 2.06
CA GLY A 281 14.21 -11.88 0.84
C GLY A 281 15.10 -10.68 0.57
N THR A 282 14.77 -9.99 -0.52
CA THR A 282 15.51 -8.84 -1.04
C THR A 282 14.94 -7.50 -0.57
N GLY A 283 13.78 -7.50 0.09
CA GLY A 283 13.12 -6.26 0.47
C GLY A 283 12.33 -5.62 -0.67
N ASN A 284 12.05 -6.36 -1.75
CA ASN A 284 11.25 -5.92 -2.89
C ASN A 284 9.94 -6.72 -2.96
N GLY A 285 9.37 -7.01 -1.78
CA GLY A 285 8.16 -7.78 -1.63
C GLY A 285 6.93 -7.05 -2.16
N VAL A 286 5.99 -7.81 -2.71
CA VAL A 286 4.64 -7.33 -3.00
C VAL A 286 3.70 -7.94 -1.98
N ASN A 287 3.09 -7.09 -1.15
CA ASN A 287 2.00 -7.49 -0.28
C ASN A 287 0.69 -7.48 -1.08
N ALA A 288 -0.22 -8.42 -0.78
CA ALA A 288 -1.60 -8.39 -1.28
C ALA A 288 -2.53 -8.30 -0.07
N LEU A 289 -2.98 -7.08 0.22
CA LEU A 289 -3.70 -6.74 1.45
C LEU A 289 -5.19 -6.51 1.16
N PHE A 290 -6.05 -7.31 1.79
CA PHE A 290 -7.46 -6.98 1.95
C PHE A 290 -7.66 -6.36 3.34
N MET A 291 -8.12 -5.11 3.40
CA MET A 291 -8.29 -4.40 4.65
C MET A 291 -9.55 -4.91 5.39
N THR A 292 -9.53 -4.94 6.72
CA THR A 292 -10.64 -5.42 7.57
C THR A 292 -11.26 -4.29 8.39
N ASP A 293 -12.36 -4.54 9.08
CA ASP A 293 -12.95 -3.65 10.08
C ASP A 293 -12.21 -3.64 11.43
N ASP A 294 -11.34 -4.61 11.66
CA ASP A 294 -10.51 -4.65 12.85
C ASP A 294 -9.44 -3.55 12.82
N ARG A 295 -9.18 -2.95 13.97
CA ARG A 295 -8.07 -2.02 14.13
C ARG A 295 -6.75 -2.79 14.29
N ARG A 296 -5.75 -2.48 13.47
CA ARG A 296 -4.43 -3.14 13.54
C ARG A 296 -3.66 -2.80 14.80
N TYR A 297 -3.67 -1.53 15.19
CA TYR A 297 -2.94 -1.04 16.36
C TYR A 297 -3.84 -0.27 17.29
N ALA A 298 -3.81 -0.60 18.58
CA ALA A 298 -4.64 0.10 19.57
C ALA A 298 -4.39 1.62 19.64
N THR A 299 -3.18 2.04 19.28
CA THR A 299 -2.70 3.42 19.41
C THR A 299 -2.73 4.21 18.11
N MET A 300 -3.12 3.62 16.98
CA MET A 300 -3.08 4.29 15.67
C MET A 300 -4.32 3.92 14.83
N PRO A 301 -4.91 4.87 14.10
CA PRO A 301 -5.90 4.58 13.08
C PRO A 301 -5.28 3.70 11.99
N GLY A 302 -6.10 2.81 11.44
CA GLY A 302 -5.66 1.85 10.45
C GLY A 302 -6.21 0.46 10.72
N THR A 303 -6.57 -0.18 9.63
CA THR A 303 -7.23 -1.48 9.63
C THR A 303 -6.21 -2.61 9.72
N GLU A 304 -6.60 -3.75 10.27
CA GLU A 304 -5.88 -5.01 10.11
C GLU A 304 -6.07 -5.54 8.68
N TYR A 305 -5.20 -6.46 8.27
CA TYR A 305 -5.17 -6.99 6.92
C TYR A 305 -5.35 -8.50 6.89
N LEU A 306 -5.99 -8.96 5.81
CA LEU A 306 -6.02 -10.35 5.38
C LEU A 306 -5.07 -10.50 4.21
N MET A 307 -4.21 -11.51 4.29
CA MET A 307 -3.17 -11.78 3.30
C MET A 307 -3.34 -13.21 2.80
N GLU A 308 -3.67 -13.32 1.51
CA GLU A 308 -3.69 -14.58 0.79
C GLU A 308 -2.39 -14.72 0.00
N SER A 309 -1.79 -15.91 0.05
CA SER A 309 -0.63 -16.28 -0.76
C SER A 309 -0.61 -17.78 -1.01
N GLU A 310 0.31 -18.24 -1.84
CA GLU A 310 0.54 -19.67 -2.06
C GLU A 310 0.98 -20.43 -0.79
N CYS A 311 1.41 -19.71 0.24
CA CYS A 311 1.77 -20.28 1.54
C CYS A 311 0.57 -20.38 2.50
N GLY A 312 -0.60 -19.95 2.04
CA GLY A 312 -1.86 -19.96 2.75
C GLY A 312 -2.31 -18.58 3.22
N TYR A 313 -3.28 -18.59 4.13
CA TYR A 313 -3.93 -17.40 4.66
C TYR A 313 -3.26 -16.90 5.96
N ARG A 314 -3.17 -15.58 6.11
CA ARG A 314 -2.73 -14.90 7.34
C ARG A 314 -3.58 -13.69 7.66
N LYS A 315 -3.86 -13.51 8.96
CA LYS A 315 -4.42 -12.31 9.59
C LYS A 315 -3.61 -12.01 10.84
N GLY A 316 -3.17 -10.76 10.99
CA GLY A 316 -2.38 -10.30 12.14
C GLY A 316 -1.01 -10.98 12.31
N GLY A 317 -0.27 -10.54 13.33
CA GLY A 317 1.04 -11.09 13.72
C GLY A 317 2.22 -10.72 12.82
N ALA A 318 2.04 -10.76 11.49
CA ALA A 318 3.03 -10.37 10.50
C ALA A 318 2.39 -9.84 9.22
N ILE A 319 3.09 -8.95 8.50
CA ILE A 319 2.77 -8.64 7.10
C ILE A 319 3.46 -9.69 6.22
N VAL A 320 2.71 -10.29 5.31
CA VAL A 320 3.21 -11.28 4.35
C VAL A 320 3.32 -10.65 2.98
N SER A 321 4.53 -10.60 2.45
CA SER A 321 4.73 -10.39 1.01
C SER A 321 4.42 -11.70 0.28
N ALA A 322 3.44 -11.65 -0.63
CA ALA A 322 2.98 -12.82 -1.39
C ALA A 322 4.07 -13.32 -2.36
N VAL A 323 4.92 -12.40 -2.82
CA VAL A 323 6.06 -12.64 -3.70
C VAL A 323 7.18 -11.65 -3.38
N ASP A 324 8.40 -11.97 -3.81
CA ASP A 324 9.55 -11.05 -3.82
C ASP A 324 9.96 -10.78 -5.28
N MET A 325 10.03 -9.52 -5.67
CA MET A 325 10.51 -9.14 -7.00
C MET A 325 12.02 -9.32 -7.07
N ARG A 326 12.53 -9.58 -8.28
CA ARG A 326 13.97 -9.82 -8.46
C ARG A 326 14.71 -8.50 -8.70
N PRO A 327 15.56 -8.04 -7.77
CA PRO A 327 16.25 -6.76 -7.92
C PRO A 327 17.23 -6.76 -9.09
N GLU A 328 17.81 -7.91 -9.48
CA GLU A 328 18.70 -8.00 -10.66
C GLU A 328 17.98 -7.74 -12.00
N LEU A 329 16.64 -7.79 -12.00
CA LEU A 329 15.80 -7.51 -13.16
C LEU A 329 15.21 -6.10 -13.13
N LEU A 330 15.28 -5.41 -11.99
CA LEU A 330 14.95 -4.00 -11.89
C LEU A 330 16.13 -3.17 -12.40
N PRO A 331 15.90 -2.03 -13.07
CA PRO A 331 14.61 -1.41 -13.39
C PRO A 331 13.90 -1.95 -14.65
N GLY A 332 14.51 -2.87 -15.39
CA GLY A 332 14.11 -3.17 -16.77
C GLY A 332 12.88 -4.06 -16.95
N GLU A 333 12.63 -4.98 -16.02
CA GLU A 333 11.54 -5.97 -16.13
C GLU A 333 10.17 -5.33 -15.80
N PRO A 334 9.16 -5.51 -16.66
CA PRO A 334 7.81 -5.05 -16.38
C PRO A 334 7.06 -6.01 -15.44
N TYR A 335 6.26 -5.42 -14.55
CA TYR A 335 5.33 -6.10 -13.66
C TYR A 335 3.93 -5.54 -13.88
N THR A 336 2.95 -6.42 -14.04
CA THR A 336 1.55 -6.03 -14.21
C THR A 336 0.80 -6.28 -12.92
N PHE A 337 0.02 -5.29 -12.51
CA PHE A 337 -0.85 -5.36 -11.35
C PHE A 337 -2.28 -5.10 -11.81
N ALA A 338 -3.24 -5.81 -11.26
CA ALA A 338 -4.66 -5.56 -11.53
C ALA A 338 -5.53 -5.76 -10.30
N ILE A 339 -6.58 -4.94 -10.20
CA ILE A 339 -7.64 -5.10 -9.22
C ILE A 339 -8.98 -5.15 -9.93
N GLU A 340 -9.77 -6.16 -9.60
CA GLU A 340 -11.11 -6.38 -10.11
C GLU A 340 -12.14 -6.30 -8.97
N ARG A 341 -13.29 -5.69 -9.25
CA ARG A 341 -14.50 -5.80 -8.44
C ARG A 341 -15.59 -6.45 -9.27
N ARG A 342 -16.06 -7.62 -8.84
CA ARG A 342 -17.10 -8.36 -9.55
C ARG A 342 -17.78 -9.36 -8.60
N ASP A 343 -19.07 -9.59 -8.80
CA ASP A 343 -19.85 -10.66 -8.17
C ASP A 343 -19.69 -10.73 -6.63
N GLY A 344 -19.68 -9.56 -5.98
CA GLY A 344 -19.58 -9.46 -4.53
C GLY A 344 -18.18 -9.70 -3.96
N ALA A 345 -17.13 -9.53 -4.76
CA ALA A 345 -15.75 -9.78 -4.37
C ALA A 345 -14.77 -8.73 -4.94
N TYR A 346 -13.61 -8.64 -4.31
CA TYR A 346 -12.41 -8.07 -4.91
C TYR A 346 -11.43 -9.18 -5.29
N THR A 347 -10.74 -8.99 -6.41
CA THR A 347 -9.61 -9.83 -6.82
C THR A 347 -8.38 -8.98 -7.07
N MET A 348 -7.27 -9.33 -6.44
CA MET A 348 -5.94 -8.76 -6.72
C MET A 348 -5.15 -9.74 -7.58
N GLU A 349 -4.48 -9.23 -8.61
CA GLU A 349 -3.65 -10.01 -9.51
C GLU A 349 -2.31 -9.33 -9.73
N MET A 350 -1.23 -10.11 -9.73
CA MET A 350 0.12 -9.65 -9.99
C MET A 350 0.84 -10.62 -10.94
N SER A 351 1.52 -10.08 -11.94
CA SER A 351 2.26 -10.84 -12.95
C SER A 351 3.66 -10.25 -13.12
N GLY A 352 4.67 -11.09 -13.20
CA GLY A 352 6.06 -10.64 -13.35
C GLY A 352 7.04 -11.79 -13.21
N VAL A 353 8.30 -11.46 -12.95
CA VAL A 353 9.36 -12.44 -12.62
C VAL A 353 9.69 -12.35 -11.14
N PHE A 354 9.26 -13.35 -10.38
CA PHE A 354 9.41 -13.37 -8.93
C PHE A 354 10.52 -14.33 -8.49
N ALA A 355 11.08 -14.09 -7.31
CA ALA A 355 11.98 -15.02 -6.66
C ALA A 355 11.31 -16.40 -6.49
N HIS A 356 12.13 -17.46 -6.43
CA HIS A 356 11.73 -18.87 -6.28
C HIS A 356 10.96 -19.51 -7.45
N VAL A 357 10.11 -18.77 -8.16
CA VAL A 357 9.23 -19.34 -9.22
C VAL A 357 9.47 -18.80 -10.63
N GLY A 358 10.26 -17.73 -10.78
CA GLY A 358 10.47 -17.12 -12.09
C GLY A 358 9.22 -16.40 -12.60
N ARG A 359 8.90 -16.52 -13.89
CA ARG A 359 7.74 -15.84 -14.47
C ARG A 359 6.44 -16.52 -14.03
N ALA A 360 5.59 -15.78 -13.33
CA ALA A 360 4.32 -16.28 -12.83
C ALA A 360 3.26 -15.18 -12.77
N THR A 361 2.00 -15.61 -12.64
CA THR A 361 0.84 -14.77 -12.34
C THR A 361 0.15 -15.34 -11.11
N PHE A 362 -0.09 -14.50 -10.11
CA PHE A 362 -0.83 -14.84 -8.90
C PHE A 362 -2.12 -14.03 -8.82
N ARG A 363 -3.20 -14.67 -8.37
CA ARG A 363 -4.53 -14.08 -8.31
C ARG A 363 -5.23 -14.49 -7.02
N TYR A 364 -5.58 -13.52 -6.20
CA TYR A 364 -6.19 -13.72 -4.87
C TYR A 364 -7.56 -13.06 -4.85
N THR A 365 -8.61 -13.82 -4.50
CA THR A 365 -10.01 -13.36 -4.58
C THR A 365 -10.69 -13.56 -3.26
N ARG A 366 -11.30 -12.48 -2.76
CA ARG A 366 -12.06 -12.52 -1.52
C ARG A 366 -13.42 -11.86 -1.69
N ALA A 367 -14.47 -12.55 -1.24
CA ALA A 367 -15.79 -11.96 -1.16
C ALA A 367 -15.80 -10.77 -0.18
N PHE A 368 -16.70 -9.81 -0.39
CA PHE A 368 -16.87 -8.63 0.47
C PHE A 368 -17.02 -8.98 1.94
N VAL A 369 -17.66 -10.11 2.23
CA VAL A 369 -17.66 -10.76 3.54
C VAL A 369 -17.40 -12.23 3.31
N GLN A 370 -16.33 -12.76 3.90
CA GLN A 370 -15.99 -14.18 3.83
C GLN A 370 -15.56 -14.66 5.21
N ASP A 371 -16.07 -15.80 5.65
CA ASP A 371 -15.75 -16.39 6.96
C ASP A 371 -16.03 -15.45 8.15
N GLY A 372 -16.99 -14.54 8.01
CA GLY A 372 -17.33 -13.54 9.02
C GLY A 372 -16.46 -12.27 9.00
N GLU A 373 -15.45 -12.23 8.14
CA GLU A 373 -14.50 -11.13 8.02
C GLU A 373 -14.84 -10.26 6.80
N PRO A 374 -15.10 -8.96 6.96
CA PRO A 374 -15.37 -8.06 5.86
C PRO A 374 -14.10 -7.56 5.17
N ILE A 375 -14.26 -7.08 3.93
CA ILE A 375 -13.34 -6.12 3.33
C ILE A 375 -13.82 -4.72 3.72
N TRP A 376 -12.96 -3.96 4.38
CA TRP A 376 -13.25 -2.61 4.86
C TRP A 376 -13.89 -1.74 3.78
N HIS A 377 -15.03 -1.12 4.11
CA HIS A 377 -15.74 -0.18 3.25
C HIS A 377 -16.07 -0.72 1.85
N TYR A 378 -16.30 -2.04 1.68
CA TYR A 378 -16.59 -2.63 0.36
C TYR A 378 -17.83 -2.04 -0.35
N ASN A 379 -18.74 -1.41 0.40
CA ASN A 379 -20.01 -0.88 -0.07
C ASN A 379 -19.82 0.43 -0.85
N GLN A 380 -20.13 0.41 -2.14
CA GLN A 380 -20.23 1.61 -2.97
C GLN A 380 -21.58 2.31 -2.86
N ARG A 381 -22.60 1.60 -2.36
CA ARG A 381 -23.95 2.12 -2.15
C ARG A 381 -24.47 1.76 -0.76
N PRO A 382 -25.40 2.56 -0.21
CA PRO A 382 -25.99 2.30 1.11
C PRO A 382 -26.66 0.92 1.25
N ASP A 383 -27.20 0.37 0.16
CA ASP A 383 -27.91 -0.92 0.16
C ASP A 383 -26.98 -2.16 0.17
N GLU A 384 -25.68 -1.99 -0.06
CA GLU A 384 -24.72 -3.10 -0.09
C GLU A 384 -24.25 -3.53 1.31
N TYR A 385 -24.56 -2.74 2.35
CA TYR A 385 -24.08 -2.96 3.71
C TYR A 385 -25.15 -2.59 4.75
N ASP A 386 -25.29 -3.42 5.77
CA ASP A 386 -26.35 -3.33 6.77
C ASP A 386 -25.91 -2.77 8.14
N GLY A 387 -24.65 -2.34 8.27
CA GLY A 387 -24.13 -1.79 9.53
C GLY A 387 -23.54 -2.81 10.50
N ARG A 388 -23.45 -4.10 10.14
CA ARG A 388 -23.05 -5.16 11.08
C ARG A 388 -21.60 -5.10 11.58
N PHE A 389 -20.73 -4.33 10.93
CA PHE A 389 -19.31 -4.17 11.24
C PHE A 389 -18.99 -2.76 11.74
N ASP A 390 -20.01 -2.01 12.15
CA ASP A 390 -19.85 -0.67 12.69
C ASP A 390 -19.17 -0.72 14.07
N ALA A 391 -18.28 0.22 14.33
CA ALA A 391 -17.52 0.28 15.57
C ALA A 391 -17.24 1.71 16.00
N ASP A 392 -16.86 1.88 17.26
CA ASP A 392 -16.30 3.12 17.78
C ASP A 392 -14.82 2.92 18.06
N TRP A 393 -13.97 3.80 17.55
CA TRP A 393 -12.54 3.79 17.84
C TRP A 393 -12.17 4.97 18.73
N THR A 394 -11.44 4.70 19.81
CA THR A 394 -11.06 5.74 20.78
C THR A 394 -9.54 5.82 20.92
N TRP A 395 -9.03 7.04 20.98
CA TRP A 395 -7.65 7.38 21.28
C TRP A 395 -7.58 8.42 22.40
N GLN A 396 -6.50 8.33 23.17
CA GLN A 396 -6.21 9.24 24.26
C GLN A 396 -4.78 9.74 24.12
N GLY A 397 -4.58 11.01 24.42
CA GLY A 397 -3.27 11.64 24.39
C GLY A 397 -3.26 12.98 25.12
N PRO A 398 -2.16 13.74 25.00
CA PRO A 398 -2.03 15.05 25.65
C PRO A 398 -3.09 16.07 25.22
N GLY A 399 -3.69 15.91 24.04
CA GLY A 399 -4.78 16.75 23.55
C GLY A 399 -6.17 16.37 24.06
N GLY A 400 -6.30 15.27 24.81
CA GLY A 400 -7.57 14.80 25.37
C GLY A 400 -7.96 13.40 24.87
N THR A 401 -9.25 13.22 24.61
CA THR A 401 -9.81 11.95 24.12
C THR A 401 -10.60 12.21 22.84
N LEU A 402 -10.32 11.43 21.81
CA LEU A 402 -11.07 11.39 20.57
C LEU A 402 -11.77 10.04 20.47
N THR A 403 -13.04 10.06 20.11
CA THR A 403 -13.78 8.87 19.68
C THR A 403 -14.28 9.11 18.27
N ASP A 404 -13.79 8.33 17.31
CA ASP A 404 -14.45 8.16 16.02
C ASP A 404 -15.67 7.27 16.26
N ARG A 405 -16.86 7.82 16.05
CA ARG A 405 -18.13 7.15 16.33
C ARG A 405 -18.74 6.67 15.05
N GLY A 406 -19.06 5.39 15.01
CA GLY A 406 -19.60 4.76 13.82
C GLY A 406 -18.60 4.82 12.67
N THR A 407 -17.47 4.12 12.81
CA THR A 407 -16.41 4.07 11.81
C THR A 407 -16.91 3.50 10.48
N TRP A 408 -17.97 2.67 10.52
CA TRP A 408 -18.62 2.12 9.33
C TRP A 408 -20.13 1.95 9.56
N PRO A 409 -20.90 3.05 9.55
CA PRO A 409 -22.28 3.05 9.98
C PRO A 409 -23.22 2.49 8.91
N ALA A 410 -24.37 1.97 9.34
CA ALA A 410 -25.43 1.54 8.41
C ALA A 410 -25.86 2.71 7.51
N GLY A 411 -26.11 2.41 6.23
CA GLY A 411 -26.51 3.43 5.25
C GLY A 411 -25.37 4.31 4.72
N SER A 412 -24.12 4.03 5.11
CA SER A 412 -22.92 4.63 4.53
C SER A 412 -22.66 4.15 3.09
N ALA A 413 -21.81 4.87 2.35
CA ALA A 413 -21.36 4.46 1.03
C ALA A 413 -19.99 5.08 0.72
N TYR A 414 -19.08 4.24 0.20
CA TYR A 414 -17.70 4.62 -0.04
C TYR A 414 -17.35 4.34 -1.51
N PRO A 415 -16.95 5.35 -2.30
CA PRO A 415 -16.56 5.14 -3.69
C PRO A 415 -15.37 4.18 -3.81
N ASP A 416 -15.20 3.58 -4.99
CA ASP A 416 -13.92 2.98 -5.36
C ASP A 416 -13.16 3.95 -6.24
N ARG A 417 -11.96 4.30 -5.79
CA ARG A 417 -10.99 5.08 -6.57
C ARG A 417 -9.67 4.34 -6.58
N PHE A 418 -9.22 3.92 -7.76
CA PHE A 418 -7.89 3.34 -7.83
C PHE A 418 -6.80 4.40 -7.73
N MET A 419 -5.64 3.96 -7.26
CA MET A 419 -4.42 4.74 -7.11
C MET A 419 -3.17 3.89 -7.42
N ILE A 420 -2.16 4.53 -8.00
CA ILE A 420 -0.81 4.01 -8.23
C ILE A 420 0.17 5.13 -7.85
N GLY A 421 1.21 4.85 -7.08
CA GLY A 421 2.20 5.87 -6.70
C GLY A 421 2.62 5.82 -5.24
N ASP A 422 3.20 6.91 -4.78
CA ASP A 422 3.41 7.18 -3.36
C ASP A 422 2.34 8.16 -2.83
N PRO A 423 1.47 7.70 -1.92
CA PRO A 423 0.51 8.56 -1.26
C PRO A 423 1.02 9.16 0.07
N HIS A 424 2.24 8.86 0.55
CA HIS A 424 2.66 9.18 1.91
C HIS A 424 3.61 10.38 1.97
N MET A 425 3.10 11.52 2.45
CA MET A 425 3.85 12.80 2.46
C MET A 425 4.98 12.92 3.50
N ASN A 426 5.38 11.82 4.13
CA ASN A 426 6.41 11.77 5.16
C ASN A 426 7.17 10.43 5.22
N PHE A 427 7.05 9.59 4.19
CA PHE A 427 7.72 8.31 4.18
C PHE A 427 8.58 8.11 2.95
N TYR A 428 8.03 8.02 1.73
CA TYR A 428 8.76 7.39 0.63
C TYR A 428 9.43 8.37 -0.32
N GLU A 429 10.54 7.94 -0.90
CA GLU A 429 11.16 8.66 -2.01
C GLU A 429 11.79 7.68 -2.99
N GLY A 430 11.85 8.07 -4.26
CA GLY A 430 12.29 7.18 -5.31
C GLY A 430 11.77 7.57 -6.69
N SER A 431 11.71 6.58 -7.57
CA SER A 431 11.15 6.76 -8.90
C SER A 431 10.45 5.49 -9.38
N ALA A 432 9.53 5.66 -10.33
CA ALA A 432 8.82 4.56 -10.97
C ALA A 432 8.45 4.95 -12.41
N GLN A 433 8.21 3.93 -13.23
CA GLN A 433 7.73 4.09 -14.59
C GLN A 433 6.42 3.34 -14.77
N VAL A 434 5.48 3.97 -15.47
CA VAL A 434 4.18 3.39 -15.80
C VAL A 434 4.08 3.30 -17.31
N ASP A 435 3.97 2.08 -17.82
CA ASP A 435 3.91 1.81 -19.25
C ASP A 435 2.50 2.01 -19.79
N ASP A 436 1.51 1.54 -19.04
CA ASP A 436 0.13 1.77 -19.37
C ASP A 436 -0.80 1.56 -18.17
N ILE A 437 -1.99 2.14 -18.27
CA ILE A 437 -3.11 1.92 -17.35
C ILE A 437 -4.36 1.63 -18.18
N ARG A 438 -5.10 0.58 -17.83
CA ARG A 438 -6.31 0.13 -18.55
C ARG A 438 -7.46 -0.05 -17.58
N LEU A 439 -8.66 0.32 -18.04
CA LEU A 439 -9.92 0.12 -17.33
C LEU A 439 -10.86 -0.70 -18.22
N TYR A 440 -11.36 -1.77 -17.63
CA TYR A 440 -12.32 -2.68 -18.22
C TYR A 440 -13.61 -2.71 -17.40
N VAL A 441 -14.72 -3.02 -18.07
CA VAL A 441 -16.03 -3.33 -17.48
C VAL A 441 -16.53 -4.66 -18.05
N PRO A 442 -17.52 -5.33 -17.44
CA PRO A 442 -18.08 -6.54 -18.04
C PRO A 442 -18.60 -6.30 -19.46
N GLU A 443 -18.49 -7.30 -20.33
CA GLU A 443 -19.05 -7.29 -21.71
C GLU A 443 -20.56 -7.04 -21.76
#